data_AF-A0A1G4Z5K1-F1
#
_entry.id   AF-A0A1G4Z5K1-F1
#
_cell.length_a   1.000
_cell.length_b   1.000
_cell.length_c   1.000
_cell.angle_alpha   90.00
_cell.angle_beta   90.00
_cell.angle_gamma   90.00
#
_symmetry.space_group_name_H-M   'P 1'
#
loop_
_entity.id
_entity.type
_entity.pdbx_description
1 polymer ?
#
loop_
_entity_poly.entity_id
_entity_poly.type
_entity_poly.pdbx_seq_one_letter_code
_entity_poly.pdbx_strand_id
1 'polypeptide(L)'
;MVMDKNYLLFCAALSEVARDNCKAGINNRESELFLDRIYKEYLRSSLPAPDISWVKSIPKNTKSWMKKVLCENLLFMKSAPEWIREPSWRFIDDKAMVFIDQIEFADNEVINNNLAPGNVLYVFSGKKESDDGWEMVIKMVMQDRNSVGTSFID
;
A
#
# COMPACT_ATOMS: atom_id res chain seq x y z
N MET A 1 -10.78 -10.10 -14.26
CA MET A 1 -10.92 -10.63 -12.88
C MET A 1 -12.40 -10.79 -12.59
N VAL A 2 -12.85 -11.96 -12.12
CA VAL A 2 -14.23 -12.13 -11.66
C VAL A 2 -14.26 -11.73 -10.20
N MET A 3 -14.78 -10.53 -9.91
CA MET A 3 -14.96 -10.10 -8.52
C MET A 3 -16.13 -10.88 -7.92
N ASP A 4 -15.81 -11.90 -7.14
CA ASP A 4 -16.78 -12.63 -6.35
C ASP A 4 -16.80 -12.15 -4.89
N LYS A 5 -17.81 -12.60 -4.14
CA LYS A 5 -18.00 -12.23 -2.74
C LYS A 5 -16.78 -12.58 -1.87
N ASN A 6 -16.13 -13.70 -2.12
CA ASN A 6 -15.01 -14.18 -1.30
C ASN A 6 -13.76 -13.33 -1.57
N TYR A 7 -13.54 -12.94 -2.83
CA TYR A 7 -12.49 -11.99 -3.19
C TYR A 7 -12.66 -10.65 -2.47
N LEU A 8 -13.86 -10.07 -2.50
CA LEU A 8 -14.14 -8.79 -1.83
C LEU A 8 -13.91 -8.86 -0.32
N LEU A 9 -14.37 -9.93 0.33
CA LEU A 9 -14.17 -10.16 1.76
C LEU A 9 -12.69 -10.35 2.10
N PHE A 10 -11.96 -11.09 1.25
CA PHE A 10 -10.53 -11.26 1.39
C PHE A 10 -9.77 -9.94 1.27
N CYS A 11 -10.04 -9.13 0.25
CA CYS A 11 -9.38 -7.84 0.05
C CYS A 11 -9.66 -6.86 1.20
N ALA A 12 -10.90 -6.83 1.71
CA ALA A 12 -11.25 -6.02 2.88
C ALA A 12 -10.43 -6.44 4.12
N ALA A 13 -10.39 -7.74 4.40
CA ALA A 13 -9.61 -8.30 5.51
C ALA A 13 -8.10 -8.04 5.35
N LEU A 14 -7.56 -8.27 4.16
CA LEU A 14 -6.14 -8.05 3.86
C LEU A 14 -5.76 -6.57 4.05
N SER A 15 -6.65 -5.66 3.65
CA SER A 15 -6.45 -4.21 3.80
C SER A 15 -6.41 -3.76 5.25
N GLU A 16 -7.28 -4.32 6.09
CA GLU A 16 -7.25 -4.08 7.54
C GLU A 16 -5.92 -4.55 8.13
N VAL A 17 -5.49 -5.77 7.78
CA VAL A 17 -4.20 -6.31 8.25
C VAL A 17 -3.02 -5.45 7.78
N ALA A 18 -3.04 -4.96 6.53
CA ALA A 18 -2.00 -4.10 5.97
C ALA A 18 -1.91 -2.75 6.68
N ARG A 19 -3.07 -2.12 6.96
CA ARG A 19 -3.13 -0.86 7.72
C ARG A 19 -2.54 -1.04 9.12
N ASP A 20 -2.98 -2.08 9.82
CA ASP A 20 -2.62 -2.30 11.23
C ASP A 20 -1.18 -2.73 11.44
N ASN A 21 -0.63 -3.55 10.52
CA ASN A 21 0.67 -4.22 10.71
C ASN A 21 1.79 -3.64 9.85
N CYS A 22 1.47 -3.04 8.71
CA CYS A 22 2.46 -2.57 7.74
C CYS A 22 2.39 -1.06 7.50
N LYS A 23 1.42 -0.35 8.12
CA LYS A 23 1.14 1.07 7.84
C LYS A 23 0.97 1.31 6.34
N ALA A 24 0.24 0.42 5.66
CA ALA A 24 0.12 0.44 4.21
C ALA A 24 -1.34 0.46 3.77
N GLY A 25 -1.62 1.25 2.73
CA GLY A 25 -2.91 1.26 2.05
C GLY A 25 -2.80 0.58 0.70
N ILE A 26 -3.61 -0.45 0.49
CA ILE A 26 -3.52 -1.37 -0.64
C ILE A 26 -4.84 -1.46 -1.43
N ASN A 27 -5.68 -0.43 -1.34
CA ASN A 27 -6.99 -0.34 -2.01
C ASN A 27 -7.03 0.73 -3.09
N ASN A 28 -5.90 0.99 -3.76
CA ASN A 28 -5.86 1.90 -4.90
C ASN A 28 -5.90 1.12 -6.22
N ARG A 29 -6.11 1.82 -7.32
CA ARG A 29 -6.22 1.20 -8.64
C ARG A 29 -4.97 0.40 -9.04
N GLU A 30 -3.78 0.80 -8.57
CA GLU A 30 -2.53 0.11 -8.91
C GLU A 30 -2.40 -1.24 -8.21
N SER A 31 -3.01 -1.39 -7.03
CA SER A 31 -2.92 -2.63 -6.26
C SER A 31 -3.75 -3.80 -6.81
N GLU A 32 -4.56 -3.61 -7.86
CA GLU A 32 -5.46 -4.65 -8.38
C GLU A 32 -4.72 -5.96 -8.72
N LEU A 33 -3.62 -5.87 -9.47
CA LEU A 33 -2.82 -7.04 -9.85
C LEU A 33 -2.10 -7.67 -8.65
N PHE A 34 -1.63 -6.85 -7.71
CA PHE A 34 -1.05 -7.32 -6.46
C PHE A 34 -2.08 -8.12 -5.64
N LEU A 35 -3.28 -7.57 -5.45
CA LEU A 35 -4.36 -8.21 -4.70
C LEU A 35 -4.81 -9.53 -5.34
N ASP A 36 -4.95 -9.57 -6.67
CA ASP A 36 -5.27 -10.79 -7.42
C ASP A 36 -4.19 -11.86 -7.26
N ARG A 37 -2.91 -11.50 -7.35
CA ARG A 37 -1.80 -12.45 -7.09
C ARG A 37 -1.86 -13.02 -5.68
N ILE A 38 -1.98 -12.16 -4.67
CA ILE A 38 -2.02 -12.60 -3.26
C ILE A 38 -3.25 -13.46 -2.98
N TYR A 39 -4.40 -13.14 -3.57
CA TYR A 39 -5.60 -13.97 -3.44
C TYR A 39 -5.41 -15.35 -4.09
N LYS A 40 -4.81 -15.43 -5.28
CA LYS A 40 -4.48 -16.71 -5.93
C LYS A 40 -3.50 -17.55 -5.12
N GLU A 41 -2.54 -16.93 -4.43
CA GLU A 41 -1.65 -17.62 -3.50
C GLU A 41 -2.45 -18.18 -2.30
N TYR A 42 -3.32 -17.35 -1.73
CA TYR A 42 -4.18 -17.74 -0.62
C TYR A 42 -5.11 -18.92 -0.98
N LEU A 43 -5.70 -18.95 -2.18
CA LEU A 43 -6.54 -20.07 -2.64
C LEU A 43 -5.79 -21.40 -2.76
N ARG A 44 -4.46 -21.37 -2.86
CA ARG A 44 -3.61 -22.58 -2.86
C ARG A 44 -3.21 -23.01 -1.45
N SER A 45 -3.52 -22.20 -0.44
CA SER A 45 -3.31 -22.56 0.96
C SER A 45 -4.41 -23.49 1.46
N SER A 46 -4.17 -24.18 2.57
CA SER A 46 -5.19 -24.97 3.28
C SER A 46 -5.98 -24.14 4.30
N LEU A 47 -5.95 -22.80 4.20
CA LEU A 47 -6.63 -21.91 5.15
C LEU A 47 -8.16 -21.87 4.91
N PRO A 48 -8.96 -21.60 5.96
CA PRO A 48 -10.41 -21.50 5.83
C PRO A 48 -10.78 -20.43 4.81
N ALA A 49 -11.73 -20.70 3.90
CA ALA A 49 -12.17 -19.76 2.87
C ALA A 49 -12.75 -18.46 3.47
N PRO A 50 -12.71 -17.34 2.72
CA PRO A 50 -13.29 -16.08 3.17
C PRO A 50 -14.80 -16.19 3.24
N ASP A 51 -15.38 -15.70 4.33
CA ASP A 51 -16.83 -15.61 4.49
C ASP A 51 -17.22 -14.37 5.31
N ILE A 52 -18.53 -14.12 5.45
CA ILE A 52 -19.06 -12.90 6.06
C ILE A 52 -18.66 -12.74 7.55
N SER A 53 -18.32 -13.82 8.24
CA SER A 53 -17.86 -13.78 9.63
C SER A 53 -16.54 -13.02 9.80
N TRP A 54 -15.73 -12.92 8.74
CA TRP A 54 -14.46 -12.19 8.76
C TRP A 54 -14.63 -10.70 9.03
N VAL A 55 -15.80 -10.13 8.72
CA VAL A 55 -16.15 -8.74 9.08
C VAL A 55 -16.07 -8.50 10.58
N LYS A 56 -16.30 -9.54 11.40
CA LYS A 56 -16.16 -9.47 12.86
C LYS A 56 -14.77 -9.88 13.31
N SER A 57 -14.26 -11.00 12.78
CA SER A 57 -12.95 -11.51 13.16
C SER A 57 -12.39 -12.45 12.10
N ILE A 58 -11.21 -12.11 11.59
CA ILE A 58 -10.41 -12.99 10.72
C ILE A 58 -9.86 -14.16 11.57
N PRO A 59 -9.90 -15.42 11.09
CA PRO A 59 -9.29 -16.55 11.78
C PRO A 59 -7.80 -16.30 12.07
N LYS A 60 -7.32 -16.67 13.28
CA LYS A 60 -5.96 -16.35 13.75
C LYS A 60 -4.86 -16.78 12.78
N ASN A 61 -4.93 -18.02 12.28
CA ASN A 61 -3.94 -18.54 11.34
C ASN A 61 -3.96 -17.79 10.00
N THR A 62 -5.15 -17.42 9.52
CA THR A 62 -5.31 -16.61 8.31
C THR A 62 -4.76 -15.19 8.50
N LYS A 63 -5.07 -14.53 9.63
CA LYS A 63 -4.52 -13.21 9.96
C LYS A 63 -2.99 -13.24 10.04
N SER A 64 -2.43 -14.31 10.64
CA SER A 64 -0.97 -14.51 10.71
C SER A 64 -0.34 -14.71 9.33
N TRP A 65 -1.00 -15.48 8.45
CA TRP A 65 -0.55 -15.68 7.08
C TRP A 65 -0.58 -14.36 6.29
N MET A 66 -1.69 -13.62 6.36
CA MET A 66 -1.83 -12.30 5.72
C MET A 66 -0.72 -11.35 6.18
N LYS A 67 -0.49 -11.26 7.49
CA LYS A 67 0.58 -10.43 8.05
C LYS A 67 1.94 -10.79 7.47
N LYS A 68 2.26 -12.09 7.43
CA LYS A 68 3.53 -12.58 6.88
C LYS A 68 3.71 -12.13 5.43
N VAL A 69 2.74 -12.43 4.57
CA VAL A 69 2.79 -12.09 3.14
C VAL A 69 2.90 -10.58 2.95
N LEU A 70 2.15 -9.79 3.70
CA LEU A 70 2.22 -8.33 3.64
C LEU A 70 3.60 -7.80 4.05
N CYS A 71 4.17 -8.29 5.15
CA CYS A 71 5.52 -7.89 5.60
C CYS A 71 6.63 -8.31 4.64
N GLU A 72 6.45 -9.39 3.88
CA GLU A 72 7.40 -9.83 2.85
C GLU A 72 7.34 -8.97 1.58
N ASN A 73 6.21 -8.29 1.32
CA ASN A 73 6.01 -7.51 0.09
C ASN A 73 6.07 -5.98 0.31
N LEU A 74 5.61 -5.48 1.47
CA LEU A 74 5.52 -4.06 1.78
C LEU A 74 6.78 -3.60 2.51
N LEU A 75 7.84 -3.40 1.73
CA LEU A 75 9.18 -3.13 2.24
C LEU A 75 9.46 -1.63 2.35
N PHE A 76 10.29 -1.26 3.31
CA PHE A 76 10.77 0.11 3.49
C PHE A 76 12.28 0.14 3.72
N MET A 77 12.93 1.25 3.37
CA MET A 77 14.39 1.36 3.41
C MET A 77 14.97 1.53 4.82
N LYS A 78 14.41 2.44 5.63
CA LYS A 78 14.89 2.73 7.00
C LYS A 78 13.78 2.57 8.03
N SER A 79 12.68 3.27 7.82
CA SER A 79 11.50 3.27 8.68
C SER A 79 10.24 3.16 7.83
N ALA A 80 9.16 2.67 8.43
CA ALA A 80 7.84 2.70 7.80
C ALA A 80 7.36 4.14 7.62
N PRO A 81 6.50 4.43 6.62
CA PRO A 81 5.92 5.76 6.44
C PRO A 81 5.00 6.13 7.60
N GLU A 82 5.05 7.40 8.00
CA GLU A 82 4.14 8.02 8.95
C GLU A 82 3.08 8.81 8.18
N TRP A 83 2.00 8.12 7.80
CA TRP A 83 0.92 8.71 7.04
C TRP A 83 0.18 9.76 7.87
N ILE A 84 0.04 10.97 7.30
CA ILE A 84 -0.77 12.04 7.91
C ILE A 84 -2.25 11.94 7.52
N ARG A 85 -2.57 11.15 6.48
CA ARG A 85 -3.93 10.82 6.01
C ARG A 85 -4.06 9.31 5.75
N GLU A 86 -5.06 8.89 4.98
CA GLU A 86 -5.24 7.49 4.59
C GLU A 86 -3.97 6.97 3.89
N PRO A 87 -3.41 5.85 4.35
CA PRO A 87 -2.25 5.23 3.71
C PRO A 87 -2.49 4.95 2.22
N SER A 88 -1.47 5.12 1.38
CA SER A 88 -1.57 4.82 -0.05
C SER A 88 -0.24 4.30 -0.59
N TRP A 89 0.00 3.00 -0.44
CA TRP A 89 1.20 2.34 -0.95
C TRP A 89 1.20 2.30 -2.48
N ARG A 90 2.38 2.30 -3.10
CA ARG A 90 2.52 2.35 -4.57
C ARG A 90 2.95 1.01 -5.15
N PHE A 91 2.51 0.75 -6.38
CA PHE A 91 2.68 -0.54 -7.03
C PHE A 91 3.17 -0.38 -8.47
N ILE A 92 3.87 -1.39 -8.96
CA ILE A 92 4.20 -1.56 -10.38
C ILE A 92 3.78 -2.99 -10.72
N ASP A 93 2.85 -3.12 -11.66
CA ASP A 93 2.22 -4.39 -12.00
C ASP A 93 1.67 -5.10 -10.74
N ASP A 94 2.12 -6.32 -10.45
CA ASP A 94 1.71 -7.12 -9.30
C ASP A 94 2.64 -7.01 -8.07
N LYS A 95 3.56 -6.02 -8.08
CA LYS A 95 4.57 -5.81 -7.04
C LYS A 95 4.36 -4.51 -6.30
N ALA A 96 4.42 -4.57 -4.98
CA ALA A 96 4.52 -3.37 -4.15
C ALA A 96 5.90 -2.72 -4.33
N MET A 97 5.93 -1.40 -4.44
CA MET A 97 7.17 -0.63 -4.46
C MET A 97 7.75 -0.53 -3.04
N VAL A 98 9.05 -0.29 -2.94
CA VAL A 98 9.74 -0.07 -1.67
C VAL A 98 9.54 1.38 -1.26
N PHE A 99 9.09 1.62 -0.03
CA PHE A 99 9.07 2.97 0.55
C PHE A 99 10.50 3.42 0.87
N ILE A 100 10.89 4.58 0.33
CA ILE A 100 12.27 5.09 0.41
C ILE A 100 12.40 6.12 1.51
N ASP A 101 11.59 7.18 1.46
CA ASP A 101 11.67 8.28 2.41
C ASP A 101 10.38 9.09 2.47
N GLN A 102 10.24 9.89 3.53
CA GLN A 102 9.18 10.86 3.75
C GLN A 102 9.79 12.23 4.00
N ILE A 103 9.33 13.22 3.24
CA ILE A 103 9.79 14.60 3.33
C ILE A 103 8.64 15.47 3.81
N GLU A 104 8.79 16.05 4.99
CA GLU A 104 7.84 17.05 5.51
C GLU A 104 8.28 18.45 5.11
N PHE A 105 7.38 19.21 4.51
CA PHE A 105 7.67 20.59 4.12
C PHE A 105 7.52 21.46 5.37
N ALA A 106 8.65 21.66 6.05
CA ALA A 106 8.72 22.44 7.29
C ALA A 106 8.26 23.88 7.06
N ASP A 107 7.45 24.37 8.00
CA ASP A 107 6.92 25.72 7.96
C ASP A 107 8.06 26.75 8.11
N ASN A 108 8.34 27.50 7.04
CA ASN A 108 9.33 28.58 7.03
C ASN A 108 9.01 29.61 5.95
N GLU A 109 9.68 30.76 5.99
CA GLU A 109 9.42 31.86 5.06
C GLU A 109 9.55 31.45 3.57
N VAL A 110 10.53 30.61 3.24
CA VAL A 110 10.72 30.13 1.86
C VAL A 110 9.58 29.21 1.46
N ILE A 111 9.18 28.26 2.31
CA ILE A 111 8.05 27.36 2.04
C ILE A 111 6.75 28.16 1.94
N ASN A 112 6.46 29.05 2.87
CA ASN A 112 5.22 29.82 2.88
C ASN A 112 5.07 30.74 1.66
N ASN A 113 6.18 31.26 1.15
CA ASN A 113 6.17 32.16 0.00
C ASN A 113 6.21 31.43 -1.35
N ASN A 114 6.68 30.18 -1.41
CA ASN A 114 6.94 29.48 -2.68
C ASN A 114 6.27 28.10 -2.83
N LEU A 115 5.81 27.50 -1.74
CA LEU A 115 5.24 26.15 -1.69
C LEU A 115 3.97 26.14 -0.82
N ALA A 116 3.26 25.02 -0.82
CA ALA A 116 2.14 24.81 0.09
C ALA A 116 2.67 24.20 1.41
N PRO A 117 2.65 24.96 2.53
CA PRO A 117 3.08 24.44 3.83
C PRO A 117 2.15 23.33 4.32
N GLY A 118 2.69 22.41 5.11
CA GLY A 118 1.92 21.27 5.63
C GLY A 118 1.79 20.10 4.68
N ASN A 119 2.41 20.17 3.50
CA ASN A 119 2.54 19.02 2.61
C ASN A 119 3.58 18.02 3.12
N VAL A 120 3.27 16.74 2.94
CA VAL A 120 4.16 15.62 3.19
C VAL A 120 4.26 14.79 1.93
N LEU A 121 5.49 14.58 1.46
CA LEU A 121 5.82 13.82 0.27
C LEU A 121 6.35 12.44 0.68
N TYR A 122 5.74 11.37 0.15
CA TYR A 122 6.16 9.99 0.34
C TYR A 122 6.75 9.46 -0.96
N VAL A 123 7.98 8.96 -0.90
CA VAL A 123 8.74 8.51 -2.07
C VAL A 123 8.82 6.98 -2.09
N PHE A 124 8.48 6.40 -3.23
CA PHE A 124 8.53 4.96 -3.47
C PHE A 124 9.43 4.66 -4.66
N SER A 125 10.19 3.57 -4.61
CA SER A 125 11.00 3.08 -5.73
C SER A 125 10.70 1.61 -6.03
N GLY A 126 10.71 1.25 -7.30
CA GLY A 126 10.51 -0.11 -7.76
C GLY A 126 11.28 -0.38 -9.04
N LYS A 127 11.45 -1.66 -9.35
CA LYS A 127 12.04 -2.10 -10.61
C LYS A 127 10.92 -2.50 -11.56
N LYS A 128 10.96 -1.97 -12.77
CA LYS A 128 10.07 -2.39 -13.84
C LYS A 128 10.91 -3.13 -14.88
N GLU A 129 10.56 -4.39 -15.09
CA GLU A 129 11.22 -5.23 -16.08
C GLU A 129 10.81 -4.79 -17.49
N SER A 130 11.75 -4.92 -18.42
CA SER A 130 11.61 -4.57 -19.84
C SER A 130 12.43 -5.55 -20.68
N ASP A 131 12.23 -5.56 -21.99
CA ASP A 131 12.96 -6.48 -22.88
C ASP A 131 14.49 -6.25 -22.83
N ASP A 132 14.93 -5.03 -22.53
CA ASP A 132 16.34 -4.62 -22.45
C ASP A 132 16.91 -4.61 -21.01
N GLY A 133 16.23 -5.26 -20.05
CA GLY A 133 16.64 -5.31 -18.65
C GLY A 133 15.61 -4.69 -17.71
N TRP A 134 16.01 -3.80 -16.82
CA TRP A 134 15.07 -3.17 -15.89
C TRP A 134 15.32 -1.66 -15.77
N GLU A 135 14.24 -0.92 -15.57
CA GLU A 135 14.27 0.50 -15.24
C GLU A 135 13.88 0.74 -13.78
N MET A 136 14.50 1.75 -13.16
CA MET A 136 14.06 2.25 -11.87
C MET A 136 12.87 3.16 -12.08
N VAL A 137 11.75 2.86 -11.43
CA VAL A 137 10.58 3.71 -11.40
C VAL A 137 10.48 4.33 -10.01
N ILE A 138 10.32 5.64 -9.97
CA ILE A 138 10.04 6.39 -8.75
C ILE A 138 8.60 6.88 -8.83
N LYS A 139 7.83 6.67 -7.77
CA LYS A 139 6.48 7.23 -7.62
C LYS A 139 6.42 8.04 -6.35
N MET A 140 5.68 9.13 -6.40
CA MET A 140 5.51 10.03 -5.27
C MET A 140 4.03 10.18 -4.91
N VAL A 141 3.79 10.30 -3.61
CA VAL A 141 2.46 10.57 -3.06
C VAL A 141 2.59 11.81 -2.20
N MET A 142 1.70 12.78 -2.39
CA MET A 142 1.65 13.98 -1.57
C MET A 142 0.35 14.01 -0.78
N GLN A 143 0.46 14.25 0.52
CA GLN A 143 -0.67 14.48 1.40
C GLN A 143 -0.54 15.86 2.02
N ASP A 144 -1.68 16.53 2.19
CA ASP A 144 -1.76 17.85 2.79
C ASP A 144 -2.45 17.73 4.16
N ARG A 145 -1.82 18.31 5.19
CA ARG A 145 -2.37 18.38 6.55
C ARG A 145 -3.65 19.22 6.64
N ASN A 146 -3.88 20.13 5.71
CA ASN A 146 -4.97 21.10 5.71
C ASN A 146 -6.13 20.73 4.77
N SER A 147 -5.95 19.75 3.87
CA SER A 147 -7.02 19.25 3.00
C SER A 147 -7.25 17.74 3.16
N VAL A 148 -8.45 17.29 2.78
CA VAL A 148 -8.81 15.86 2.81
C VAL A 148 -8.40 15.24 1.49
N GLY A 149 -7.54 14.22 1.52
CA GLY A 149 -7.21 13.41 0.35
C GLY A 149 -5.72 13.14 0.20
N THR A 150 -5.40 12.48 -0.91
CA THR A 150 -4.05 12.08 -1.31
C THR A 150 -3.89 12.46 -2.78
N SER A 151 -2.85 13.23 -3.09
CA SER A 151 -2.51 13.63 -4.47
C SER A 151 -1.37 12.77 -4.99
N PHE A 152 -1.49 12.32 -6.25
CA PHE A 152 -0.42 11.63 -6.96
C PHE A 152 0.39 12.66 -7.75
N ILE A 153 1.71 12.54 -7.69
CA ILE A 153 2.61 13.35 -8.51
C ILE A 153 3.18 12.42 -9.57
N ASP A 154 2.85 12.72 -10.84
CA ASP A 154 3.37 12.04 -12.02
C ASP A 154 4.81 12.49 -12.35
#